data_AF-A0A939PLA1-F1
#
_entry.id   AF-A0A939PLA1-F1
#
_cell.length_a   1.000
_cell.length_b   1.000
_cell.length_c   1.000
_cell.angle_alpha   90.00
_cell.angle_beta   90.00
_cell.angle_gamma   90.00
#
_symmetry.space_group_name_H-M   'P 1'
#
loop_
_entity.id
_entity.type
_entity.pdbx_description
1 polymer ?
#
loop_
_entity_poly.entity_id
_entity_poly.type
_entity_poly.pdbx_seq_one_letter_code
_entity_poly.pdbx_strand_id
1 'polypeptide(L)'
;MTSRDEYGNVFLADCPARLAVEIIADKWAVVVIYGLSDGPLRHGDLVTLIGGISKKVLTQTLRRLQQYGLVSRQAYAEAPPRVEYALTDLGRTLVEPIAMLTRWSEANGGAILDAQDQQAAHDEQAAQADRDELAAT
;
A
#
# COMPACT_ATOMS: atom_id res chain seq x y z
N MET A 1 -11.51 -11.79 -25.30
CA MET A 1 -10.79 -10.65 -25.90
C MET A 1 -11.43 -9.40 -25.32
N THR A 2 -11.15 -9.14 -24.04
CA THR A 2 -11.84 -8.09 -23.27
C THR A 2 -11.05 -6.81 -23.47
N SER A 3 -11.66 -5.86 -24.18
CA SER A 3 -11.01 -4.65 -24.69
C SER A 3 -10.52 -3.76 -23.55
N ARG A 4 -9.39 -3.11 -23.80
CA ARG A 4 -8.63 -2.18 -22.94
C ARG A 4 -9.41 -0.90 -22.55
N ASP A 5 -10.70 -0.84 -22.87
CA ASP A 5 -11.51 0.38 -22.91
C ASP A 5 -12.46 0.52 -21.72
N GLU A 6 -12.83 -0.58 -21.04
CA GLU A 6 -13.83 -0.52 -19.95
C GLU A 6 -13.26 0.09 -18.65
N TYR A 7 -11.94 -0.01 -18.44
CA TYR A 7 -11.24 0.55 -17.27
C TYR A 7 -10.26 1.69 -17.62
N GLY A 8 -9.87 1.81 -18.89
CA GLY A 8 -8.76 2.67 -19.33
C GLY A 8 -9.04 4.17 -19.25
N ASN A 9 -10.30 4.59 -19.42
CA ASN A 9 -10.65 6.02 -19.43
C ASN A 9 -10.89 6.60 -18.03
N VAL A 10 -11.35 5.76 -17.10
CA VAL A 10 -11.68 6.13 -15.71
C VAL A 10 -10.42 6.50 -14.92
N PHE A 11 -9.28 5.86 -15.20
CA PHE A 11 -8.02 6.19 -14.50
C PHE A 11 -7.31 7.45 -15.01
N LEU A 12 -7.58 7.87 -16.26
CA LEU A 12 -6.82 8.94 -16.94
C LEU A 12 -7.45 10.33 -16.80
N ALA A 13 -8.78 10.41 -16.64
CA ALA A 13 -9.50 11.66 -16.39
C ALA A 13 -9.99 11.65 -14.93
N ASP A 14 -9.39 12.49 -14.07
CA ASP A 14 -9.62 12.59 -12.62
C ASP A 14 -10.95 11.99 -12.11
N CYS A 15 -10.83 10.86 -11.43
CA CYS A 15 -11.94 10.00 -11.03
C CYS A 15 -11.70 9.48 -9.61
N PRO A 16 -12.76 9.12 -8.85
CA PRO A 16 -12.68 8.29 -7.64
C PRO A 16 -11.65 7.15 -7.67
N ALA A 17 -11.33 6.60 -8.85
CA ALA A 17 -10.29 5.60 -9.03
C ALA A 17 -8.88 6.05 -8.60
N ARG A 18 -8.53 7.34 -8.76
CA ARG A 18 -7.24 7.88 -8.33
C ARG A 18 -7.10 7.89 -6.81
N LEU A 19 -8.19 8.19 -6.09
CA LEU A 19 -8.21 8.10 -4.63
C LEU A 19 -8.02 6.66 -4.14
N ALA A 20 -8.64 5.69 -4.80
CA ALA A 20 -8.42 4.28 -4.48
C ALA A 20 -6.95 3.86 -4.68
N VAL A 21 -6.32 4.31 -5.76
CA VAL A 21 -4.89 4.07 -6.00
C VAL A 21 -4.02 4.78 -4.97
N GLU A 22 -4.32 6.01 -4.57
CA GLU A 22 -3.59 6.72 -3.52
C GLU A 22 -3.63 5.94 -2.20
N ILE A 23 -4.80 5.42 -1.83
CA ILE A 23 -4.99 4.61 -0.61
C ILE A 23 -4.15 3.33 -0.69
N ILE A 24 -4.15 2.65 -1.83
CA ILE A 24 -3.42 1.39 -2.03
C ILE A 24 -1.91 1.63 -2.14
N ALA A 25 -1.48 2.73 -2.74
CA ALA A 25 -0.06 3.09 -2.89
C ALA A 25 0.56 3.54 -1.55
N ASP A 26 -0.26 3.88 -0.55
CA ASP A 26 0.25 4.21 0.76
C ASP A 26 0.70 2.96 1.52
N LYS A 27 2.02 2.92 1.77
CA LYS A 27 2.73 1.84 2.47
C LYS A 27 2.02 1.35 3.73
N TRP A 28 1.48 2.27 4.54
CA TRP A 28 0.92 1.91 5.84
C TRP A 28 -0.58 1.65 5.79
N ALA A 29 -1.32 2.28 4.86
CA ALA A 29 -2.75 2.07 4.71
C ALA A 29 -3.08 0.61 4.40
N VAL A 30 -2.36 0.00 3.45
CA VAL A 30 -2.59 -1.39 3.04
C VAL A 30 -2.38 -2.37 4.19
N VAL A 31 -1.28 -2.24 4.94
CA VAL A 31 -0.99 -3.15 6.07
C VAL A 31 -1.93 -2.93 7.26
N VAL A 32 -2.41 -1.70 7.48
CA VAL A 32 -3.44 -1.43 8.50
C VAL A 32 -4.79 -2.02 8.10
N ILE A 33 -5.19 -1.89 6.83
CA ILE A 33 -6.44 -2.48 6.32
C ILE A 33 -6.37 -4.01 6.45
N TYR A 34 -5.25 -4.60 6.01
CA TYR A 34 -5.05 -6.04 6.11
C TYR A 34 -5.04 -6.52 7.57
N GLY A 35 -4.36 -5.81 8.47
CA GLY A 35 -4.34 -6.16 9.90
C GLY A 35 -5.70 -6.08 10.60
N LEU A 36 -6.63 -5.28 10.08
CA LEU A 36 -8.01 -5.16 10.60
C LEU A 36 -9.00 -6.11 9.89
N SER A 37 -8.56 -6.91 8.93
CA SER A 37 -9.44 -7.77 8.13
C SER A 37 -10.09 -8.88 8.98
N ASP A 38 -9.35 -9.45 9.94
CA ASP A 38 -9.80 -10.50 10.85
C ASP A 38 -10.70 -9.98 12.00
N GLY A 39 -10.71 -8.67 12.25
CA GLY A 39 -11.56 -8.09 13.27
C GLY A 39 -11.04 -6.79 13.90
N PRO A 40 -11.78 -6.25 14.89
CA PRO A 40 -11.39 -5.05 15.59
C PRO A 40 -10.11 -5.24 16.41
N LEU A 41 -9.21 -4.26 16.40
CA LEU A 41 -7.96 -4.28 17.18
C LEU A 41 -7.72 -2.96 17.91
N ARG A 42 -6.98 -3.02 19.03
CA ARG A 42 -6.51 -1.82 19.72
C ARG A 42 -5.28 -1.26 19.00
N HIS A 43 -4.98 0.01 19.23
CA HIS A 43 -3.80 0.67 18.64
C HIS A 43 -2.50 -0.07 18.95
N GLY A 44 -2.30 -0.50 20.20
CA GLY A 44 -1.11 -1.26 20.61
C GLY A 44 -1.00 -2.60 19.89
N ASP A 45 -2.11 -3.31 19.75
CA ASP A 45 -2.16 -4.62 19.07
C ASP A 45 -1.80 -4.46 17.60
N LEU A 46 -2.29 -3.41 16.94
CA LEU A 46 -1.92 -3.06 15.56
C LEU A 46 -0.43 -2.73 15.41
N VAL A 47 0.17 -1.98 16.34
CA VAL A 47 1.63 -1.72 16.31
C VAL A 47 2.42 -3.01 16.38
N THR A 48 2.04 -3.91 17.29
CA THR A 48 2.69 -5.21 17.48
C THR A 48 2.51 -6.09 16.26
N LEU A 49 1.30 -6.18 15.71
CA LEU A 49 0.96 -7.01 14.56
C LEU A 49 1.69 -6.55 13.29
N ILE A 50 1.69 -5.24 13.01
CA ILE A 50 2.25 -4.70 11.77
C ILE A 50 3.79 -4.69 11.81
N GLY A 51 4.38 -4.33 12.95
CA GLY A 51 5.84 -4.19 13.07
C GLY A 51 6.42 -3.03 12.24
N GLY A 52 7.49 -2.41 12.74
CA GLY A 52 8.19 -1.31 12.03
C GLY A 52 7.40 0.00 11.86
N ILE A 53 6.08 0.02 12.11
CA ILE A 53 5.27 1.23 12.15
C ILE A 53 5.43 1.95 13.48
N SER A 54 5.74 3.24 13.46
CA SER A 54 5.74 4.04 14.68
C SER A 54 4.31 4.31 15.15
N LYS A 55 4.11 4.43 16.47
CA LYS A 55 2.80 4.81 17.05
C LYS A 55 2.22 6.08 16.43
N LYS A 56 3.07 7.08 16.17
CA LYS A 56 2.69 8.35 15.54
C LYS A 56 2.16 8.14 14.12
N VAL A 57 2.88 7.36 13.32
CA VAL A 57 2.48 7.04 11.94
C VAL A 57 1.18 6.24 11.94
N LEU A 58 1.04 5.24 12.80
CA LEU A 58 -0.22 4.48 12.91
C LEU A 58 -1.42 5.40 13.24
N THR A 59 -1.26 6.33 14.17
CA THR A 59 -2.32 7.31 14.50
C THR A 59 -2.70 8.18 13.30
N GLN A 60 -1.70 8.63 12.52
CA GLN A 60 -1.95 9.43 11.30
C GLN A 60 -2.67 8.60 10.24
N THR A 61 -2.22 7.36 10.01
CA THR A 61 -2.82 6.43 9.05
C THR A 61 -4.26 6.11 9.43
N LEU A 62 -4.53 5.72 10.68
CA LEU A 62 -5.89 5.45 11.16
C LEU A 62 -6.80 6.67 11.02
N ARG A 63 -6.31 7.88 11.30
CA ARG A 63 -7.09 9.11 11.13
C ARG A 63 -7.46 9.32 9.66
N ARG A 64 -6.53 9.12 8.74
CA ARG A 64 -6.79 9.25 7.30
C ARG A 64 -7.77 8.19 6.80
N LEU A 65 -7.62 6.94 7.22
CA LEU A 65 -8.56 5.86 6.89
C LEU A 65 -9.97 6.10 7.47
N GLN A 66 -10.08 6.73 8.65
CA GLN A 66 -11.36 7.20 9.19
C GLN A 66 -11.97 8.32 8.33
N GLN A 67 -11.16 9.28 7.85
CA GLN A 67 -11.63 10.35 6.97
C GLN A 67 -12.15 9.82 5.63
N TYR A 68 -11.56 8.73 5.12
CA TYR A 68 -12.06 8.02 3.94
C TYR A 68 -13.27 7.13 4.22
N GLY A 69 -13.70 7.00 5.48
CA GLY A 69 -14.80 6.12 5.86
C GLY A 69 -14.47 4.62 5.81
N LEU A 70 -13.19 4.25 5.77
CA LEU A 70 -12.73 2.85 5.68
C LEU A 70 -12.55 2.20 7.04
N VAL A 71 -12.27 3.00 8.08
CA VAL A 71 -12.04 2.53 9.44
C VAL A 71 -12.98 3.26 10.39
N SER A 72 -13.60 2.54 11.31
CA SER A 72 -14.32 3.08 12.45
C SER A 72 -13.47 3.04 13.71
N ARG A 73 -13.78 3.92 14.67
CA ARG A 73 -13.15 3.96 15.99
C ARG A 73 -14.23 3.88 17.05
N GLN A 74 -14.16 2.86 17.91
CA GLN A 74 -15.11 2.68 18.99
C GLN A 74 -14.41 2.74 20.35
N ALA A 75 -14.95 3.57 21.24
CA ALA A 75 -14.51 3.65 22.63
C ALA A 75 -15.49 2.90 23.53
N TYR A 76 -14.96 2.09 24.43
CA TYR A 76 -15.73 1.31 25.39
C TYR A 76 -15.47 1.85 26.80
N ALA A 77 -16.55 2.19 27.50
CA ALA A 77 -16.52 2.75 28.85
C ALA A 77 -16.51 1.65 29.94
N GLU A 78 -15.72 0.59 29.72
CA GLU A 78 -15.46 -0.46 30.71
C GLU A 78 -14.22 -0.12 31.56
N ALA A 79 -13.94 -0.90 32.60
CA ALA A 79 -12.72 -0.77 33.40
C ALA A 79 -11.76 -1.94 33.08
N PRO A 80 -10.58 -1.70 32.48
CA PRO A 80 -10.04 -0.41 32.04
C PRO A 80 -10.64 0.07 30.70
N PRO A 81 -10.77 1.40 30.48
CA PRO A 81 -11.31 1.92 29.21
C PRO A 81 -10.47 1.47 28.03
N ARG A 82 -11.12 1.05 26.94
CA ARG A 82 -10.44 0.61 25.73
C ARG A 82 -10.98 1.27 24.47
N VAL A 83 -10.14 1.35 23.46
CA VAL A 83 -10.48 1.87 22.14
C VAL A 83 -10.06 0.83 21.10
N GLU A 84 -11.00 0.49 20.22
CA GLU A 84 -10.77 -0.43 19.12
C GLU A 84 -11.01 0.28 17.79
N TYR A 85 -10.32 -0.21 16.77
CA TYR A 85 -10.49 0.19 15.38
C TYR A 85 -10.96 -1.01 14.60
N ALA A 86 -11.88 -0.82 13.66
CA ALA A 86 -12.40 -1.89 12.81
C ALA A 86 -12.57 -1.37 11.39
N LEU A 87 -12.50 -2.27 10.40
CA LEU A 87 -12.96 -1.92 9.05
C LEU A 87 -14.47 -1.66 9.07
N THR A 88 -14.88 -0.61 8.37
CA THR A 88 -16.28 -0.41 7.98
C THR A 88 -16.64 -1.39 6.87
N ASP A 89 -17.92 -1.47 6.51
CA ASP A 89 -18.34 -2.28 5.35
C ASP A 89 -17.61 -1.85 4.06
N LEU A 90 -17.43 -0.53 3.86
CA LEU A 90 -16.62 0.01 2.77
C LEU A 90 -15.13 -0.36 2.90
N GLY A 91 -14.57 -0.32 4.11
CA GLY A 91 -13.19 -0.75 4.35
C GLY A 91 -12.97 -2.22 3.98
N ARG A 92 -13.95 -3.08 4.29
CA ARG A 92 -13.89 -4.51 3.96
C ARG A 92 -13.87 -4.78 2.47
N THR A 93 -14.52 -3.94 1.64
CA THR A 93 -14.48 -4.12 0.18
C THR A 93 -13.09 -3.91 -0.42
N LEU A 94 -12.16 -3.26 0.29
CA LEU A 94 -10.77 -3.08 -0.16
C LEU A 94 -9.85 -4.27 0.14
N VAL A 95 -10.27 -5.23 0.97
CA VAL A 95 -9.45 -6.40 1.32
C VAL A 95 -9.16 -7.26 0.09
N GLU A 96 -10.16 -7.55 -0.74
CA GLU A 96 -9.97 -8.38 -1.94
C GLU A 96 -9.08 -7.70 -3.00
N PRO A 97 -9.27 -6.40 -3.35
CA PRO A 97 -8.33 -5.68 -4.22
C PRO A 97 -6.88 -5.69 -3.72
N ILE A 98 -6.67 -5.53 -2.41
CA ILE A 98 -5.33 -5.63 -1.82
C ILE A 98 -4.79 -7.05 -2.01
N ALA A 99 -5.59 -8.08 -1.72
CA ALA A 99 -5.19 -9.47 -1.85
C ALA A 99 -4.88 -9.86 -3.30
N MET A 100 -5.58 -9.30 -4.30
CA MET A 100 -5.25 -9.43 -5.72
C MET A 100 -3.85 -8.90 -6.03
N LEU A 101 -3.54 -7.69 -5.55
CA LEU A 101 -2.24 -7.06 -5.76
C LEU A 101 -1.12 -7.82 -5.06
N THR A 102 -1.36 -8.34 -3.85
CA THR A 102 -0.42 -9.22 -3.14
C THR A 102 -0.13 -10.47 -3.97
N ARG A 103 -1.15 -11.18 -4.46
CA ARG A 103 -0.97 -12.39 -5.28
C ARG A 103 -0.21 -12.12 -6.58
N TRP A 104 -0.52 -11.01 -7.24
CA TRP A 104 0.24 -10.58 -8.41
C TRP A 104 1.70 -10.30 -8.08
N SER A 105 1.96 -9.63 -6.94
CA SER A 105 3.33 -9.28 -6.50
C SER A 105 4.13 -10.52 -6.11
N GLU A 106 3.52 -11.53 -5.51
CA GLU A 106 4.16 -12.83 -5.23
C GLU A 106 4.56 -13.54 -6.51
N ALA A 107 3.70 -13.51 -7.53
CA ALA A 107 3.95 -14.17 -8.81
C ALA A 107 4.98 -13.44 -9.69
N ASN A 108 5.10 -12.11 -9.58
CA ASN A 108 5.87 -11.28 -10.52
C ASN A 108 6.99 -10.45 -9.86
N GLY A 109 7.07 -10.40 -8.53
CA GLY A 109 8.02 -9.55 -7.81
C GLY A 109 9.47 -9.86 -8.14
N GLY A 110 9.82 -11.14 -8.31
CA GLY A 110 11.16 -11.55 -8.75
C GLY A 110 11.52 -10.97 -10.11
N ALA A 111 10.60 -11.06 -11.09
CA ALA A 111 10.83 -10.50 -12.42
C ALA A 111 11.01 -8.97 -12.41
N ILE A 112 10.36 -8.26 -11.48
CA ILE A 112 10.56 -6.81 -11.30
C ILE A 112 11.95 -6.52 -10.77
N LEU A 113 12.41 -7.25 -9.75
CA LEU A 113 13.74 -7.09 -9.17
C LEU A 113 14.83 -7.43 -10.20
N ASP A 114 14.69 -8.54 -10.91
CA ASP A 114 15.62 -8.96 -11.96
C ASP A 114 15.75 -7.88 -13.05
N ALA A 115 14.64 -7.27 -13.44
CA ALA A 115 14.63 -6.18 -14.42
C ALA A 115 15.33 -4.91 -13.90
N GLN A 116 15.18 -4.59 -12.61
CA GLN A 116 15.87 -3.46 -11.98
C GLN A 116 17.38 -3.67 -11.93
N ASP A 117 17.82 -4.86 -11.54
CA ASP A 117 19.25 -5.21 -11.47
C ASP A 117 19.89 -5.19 -12.86
N GLN A 118 19.20 -5.69 -13.89
CA GLN A 118 19.65 -5.63 -15.28
C GLN A 118 19.80 -4.19 -15.78
N GLN A 119 18.83 -3.32 -15.46
CA GLN A 119 18.90 -1.92 -15.86
C GLN A 119 20.06 -1.19 -15.16
N ALA A 120 20.26 -1.43 -13.86
CA ALA A 120 21.37 -0.84 -13.12
C ALA A 120 22.73 -1.27 -13.71
N ALA A 121 22.89 -2.55 -14.05
CA ALA A 121 24.11 -3.04 -14.69
C ALA A 121 24.34 -2.43 -16.08
N HIS A 122 23.28 -2.22 -16.86
CA HIS A 122 23.36 -1.57 -18.17
C HIS A 122 23.78 -0.09 -18.03
N ASP A 123 23.20 0.63 -17.07
CA ASP A 123 23.51 2.04 -16.81
C ASP A 123 24.96 2.22 -16.34
N GLU A 124 25.48 1.29 -15.52
CA GLU A 124 26.89 1.27 -15.10
C GLU A 124 27.85 1.01 -16.27
N GLN A 125 27.50 0.09 -17.18
CA GLN A 125 28.29 -0.20 -18.38
C GLN A 125 28.34 1.01 -19.33
N ALA A 126 27.21 1.67 -19.55
CA ALA A 126 27.16 2.89 -20.37
C ALA A 126 28.02 4.01 -19.75
N ALA A 127 27.90 4.22 -18.43
CA ALA A 127 28.68 5.23 -17.72
C ALA A 127 30.20 4.93 -17.67
N GLN A 128 30.60 3.65 -17.78
CA GLN A 128 32.00 3.25 -17.87
C GLN A 128 32.56 3.47 -19.28
N ALA A 129 31.80 3.12 -20.32
CA ALA A 129 32.18 3.34 -21.71
C ALA A 129 32.41 4.84 -22.01
N ASP A 130 31.50 5.71 -21.54
CA ASP A 130 31.64 7.17 -21.68
C ASP A 130 32.90 7.70 -20.98
N ARG A 131 33.27 7.16 -19.81
CA ARG A 131 34.49 7.55 -19.08
C ARG A 131 35.76 7.09 -19.78
N ASP A 132 35.76 5.88 -20.31
CA ASP A 132 36.90 5.32 -21.04
C ASP A 132 37.14 6.11 -22.34
N GLU A 133 36.09 6.56 -23.02
CA GLU A 133 36.17 7.43 -24.20
C GLU A 133 36.72 8.83 -23.86
N LEU A 134 36.26 9.43 -22.76
CA LEU A 134 36.78 10.73 -22.27
C LEU A 134 38.23 10.66 -21.81
N ALA A 135 38.68 9.53 -21.25
CA ALA A 135 40.07 9.33 -20.81
C ALA A 135 41.03 9.04 -21.98
N ALA A 136 40.51 8.67 -23.14
CA ALA A 136 41.28 8.40 -24.36
C ALA A 136 41.52 9.65 -25.24
N THR A 137 41.02 10.82 -24.81
CA THR A 137 41.16 12.13 -25.49
C THR A 137 42.12 13.04 -24.73
#